data_AF-A0A0P0GBZ6-F1
#
_entry.id   AF-A0A0P0GBZ6-F1
#
_cell.length_a   1.000
_cell.length_b   1.000
_cell.length_c   1.000
_cell.angle_alpha   90.00
_cell.angle_beta   90.00
_cell.angle_gamma   90.00
#
_symmetry.space_group_name_H-M   'P 1'
#
loop_
_entity.id
_entity.type
_entity.pdbx_description
1 polymer ?
#
loop_
_entity_poly.entity_id
_entity_poly.type
_entity_poly.pdbx_seq_one_letter_code
_entity_poly.pdbx_strand_id
1 'polypeptide(L)'
;MFLILFYVLRVTGKVMIERVFKAENMIFFLLCIVSVFTYSQCMTDTHLMPKWYFTAFVLLLAVLALLVKSIFNRLSKIDFLIYSYFISFICLIQALYGILQWLKLIPSVGRFQVVGSFDNPAGFAACLCAGLPFIFLCLKEVRGKNKRLFCIYCFWLLFWL
;
A
#
# COMPACT_ATOMS: atom_id res chain seq x y z
N MET A 1 12.05 5.30 5.90
CA MET A 1 10.94 4.96 4.99
C MET A 1 11.40 4.12 3.78
N PHE A 2 12.46 4.49 3.04
CA PHE A 2 13.06 3.63 2.01
C PHE A 2 13.80 2.39 2.53
N LEU A 3 14.29 2.42 3.78
CA LEU A 3 15.11 1.34 4.35
C LEU A 3 14.39 0.00 4.55
N ILE A 4 13.09 -0.04 4.83
CA ILE A 4 12.37 -1.30 5.11
C ILE A 4 12.07 -2.04 3.80
N LEU A 5 11.63 -1.31 2.76
CA LEU A 5 11.51 -1.85 1.42
C LEU A 5 12.87 -2.33 0.91
N PHE A 6 13.94 -1.54 1.14
CA PHE A 6 15.32 -1.95 0.81
C PHE A 6 15.77 -3.17 1.63
N TYR A 7 15.41 -3.29 2.90
CA TYR A 7 15.80 -4.41 3.76
C TYR A 7 15.09 -5.70 3.34
N VAL A 8 13.79 -5.62 3.03
CA VAL A 8 13.02 -6.74 2.44
C VAL A 8 13.56 -7.10 1.05
N LEU A 9 13.91 -6.11 0.21
CA LEU A 9 14.50 -6.32 -1.11
C LEU A 9 15.93 -6.89 -1.07
N ARG A 10 16.75 -6.48 -0.10
CA ARG A 10 18.15 -6.87 0.06
C ARG A 10 18.32 -8.32 0.49
N VAL A 11 17.35 -8.89 1.21
CA VAL A 11 17.31 -10.31 1.59
C VAL A 11 17.20 -11.24 0.36
N THR A 12 16.66 -10.75 -0.75
CA THR A 12 16.25 -11.52 -1.94
C THR A 12 17.16 -11.32 -3.17
N GLY A 13 18.22 -10.53 -3.04
CA GLY A 13 19.28 -10.40 -4.06
C GLY A 13 19.07 -9.28 -5.10
N LYS A 14 20.19 -8.86 -5.72
CA LYS A 14 20.31 -7.75 -6.69
C LYS A 14 19.29 -7.83 -7.85
N VAL A 15 18.97 -9.04 -8.31
CA VAL A 15 18.03 -9.31 -9.42
C VAL A 15 16.59 -8.90 -9.09
N MET A 16 16.19 -8.94 -7.81
CA MET A 16 14.84 -8.54 -7.42
C MET A 16 14.66 -7.02 -7.42
N ILE A 17 15.72 -6.26 -7.15
CA ILE A 17 15.70 -4.80 -7.16
C ILE A 17 15.42 -4.27 -8.57
N GLU A 18 16.11 -4.78 -9.59
CA GLU A 18 15.87 -4.38 -11.00
C GLU A 18 14.45 -4.68 -11.46
N ARG A 19 13.84 -5.78 -10.95
CA ARG A 19 12.44 -6.10 -11.24
C ARG A 19 11.47 -5.13 -10.57
N VAL A 20 11.76 -4.66 -9.35
CA VAL A 20 10.92 -3.68 -8.65
C VAL A 20 10.91 -2.33 -9.34
N PHE A 21 12.04 -1.86 -9.87
CA PHE A 21 12.16 -0.53 -10.50
C PHE A 21 11.58 -0.44 -11.92
N LYS A 22 10.83 -1.46 -12.39
CA LYS A 22 10.07 -1.35 -13.64
C LYS A 22 9.02 -0.24 -13.53
N ALA A 23 8.85 0.54 -14.60
CA ALA A 23 7.89 1.65 -14.64
C ALA A 23 6.46 1.25 -14.26
N GLU A 24 6.00 0.05 -14.66
CA GLU A 24 4.66 -0.46 -14.31
C GLU A 24 4.49 -0.66 -12.80
N ASN A 25 5.53 -1.20 -12.15
CA ASN A 25 5.55 -1.41 -10.71
C ASN A 25 5.57 -0.09 -9.94
N MET A 26 6.29 0.91 -10.45
CA MET A 26 6.32 2.25 -9.86
C MET A 26 4.98 2.98 -10.03
N ILE A 27 4.31 2.85 -11.19
CA ILE A 27 2.98 3.40 -11.41
C ILE A 27 1.95 2.72 -10.51
N PHE A 28 2.01 1.40 -10.36
CA PHE A 28 1.13 0.67 -9.44
C PHE A 28 1.35 1.10 -7.98
N PHE A 29 2.61 1.23 -7.54
CA PHE A 29 2.93 1.71 -6.21
C PHE A 29 2.39 3.13 -5.97
N LEU A 30 2.55 4.02 -6.95
CA LEU A 30 1.97 5.36 -6.91
C LEU A 30 0.44 5.32 -6.82
N LEU A 31 -0.22 4.45 -7.59
CA LEU A 31 -1.66 4.25 -7.55
C LEU A 31 -2.13 3.84 -6.15
N CYS A 32 -1.42 2.91 -5.50
CA CYS A 32 -1.76 2.48 -4.15
C CYS A 32 -1.52 3.57 -3.08
N ILE A 33 -0.47 4.40 -3.24
CA ILE A 33 -0.26 5.54 -2.33
C ILE A 33 -1.38 6.56 -2.50
N VAL A 34 -1.69 6.90 -3.75
CA VAL A 34 -2.70 7.89 -4.10
C VAL A 34 -4.08 7.46 -3.60
N SER A 35 -4.42 6.17 -3.70
CA SER A 35 -5.71 5.64 -3.25
C SER A 35 -5.92 5.71 -1.75
N VAL A 36 -4.86 5.62 -0.95
CA VAL A 36 -4.98 5.55 0.51
C VAL A 36 -4.72 6.91 1.17
N PHE A 37 -3.74 7.68 0.70
CA PHE A 37 -3.20 8.83 1.44
C PHE A 37 -3.59 10.21 0.90
N THR A 38 -4.25 10.31 -0.26
CA THR A 38 -4.64 11.63 -0.76
C THR A 38 -5.80 12.21 0.04
N TYR A 39 -5.70 13.51 0.31
CA TYR A 39 -6.74 14.33 0.89
C TYR A 39 -6.59 15.76 0.33
N SER A 40 -7.66 16.54 0.34
CA SER A 40 -7.64 17.93 -0.15
C SER A 40 -8.70 18.74 0.57
N GLN A 41 -8.31 19.90 1.10
CA GLN A 41 -9.22 20.84 1.76
C GLN A 41 -10.04 21.67 0.76
N CYS A 42 -9.71 21.60 -0.53
CA CYS A 42 -10.39 22.36 -1.59
C CYS A 42 -11.63 21.66 -2.15
N MET A 43 -11.95 20.45 -1.68
CA MET A 43 -13.10 19.65 -2.13
C MET A 43 -14.15 19.54 -1.01
N THR A 44 -15.42 19.34 -1.39
CA THR A 44 -16.55 19.22 -0.46
C THR A 44 -16.38 18.10 0.55
N ASP A 45 -15.97 16.90 0.10
CA ASP A 45 -15.54 15.82 1.00
C ASP A 45 -14.02 15.73 0.98
N THR A 46 -13.37 16.18 2.04
CA THR A 46 -11.92 16.36 2.10
C THR A 46 -11.12 15.06 2.09
N HIS A 47 -11.73 13.95 2.50
CA HIS A 47 -11.09 12.64 2.63
C HIS A 47 -11.53 11.63 1.56
N LEU A 48 -12.74 11.75 1.00
CA LEU A 48 -13.28 10.77 0.06
C LEU A 48 -13.04 11.23 -1.39
N MET A 49 -13.55 12.40 -1.77
CA MET A 49 -13.49 12.87 -3.16
C MET A 49 -12.07 12.91 -3.74
N PRO A 50 -11.04 13.43 -3.04
CA PRO A 50 -9.67 13.47 -3.57
C PRO A 50 -9.15 12.08 -3.93
N LYS A 51 -9.39 11.08 -3.06
CA LYS A 51 -8.95 9.71 -3.31
C LYS A 51 -9.56 9.16 -4.59
N TRP A 52 -10.84 9.42 -4.85
CA TRP A 52 -11.53 8.91 -6.04
C TRP A 52 -11.02 9.60 -7.31
N TYR A 53 -10.91 10.93 -7.32
CA TYR A 53 -10.46 11.66 -8.50
C TYR A 53 -8.99 11.39 -8.83
N PHE A 54 -8.10 11.45 -7.84
CA PHE A 54 -6.68 11.22 -8.09
C PHE A 54 -6.39 9.75 -8.43
N THR A 55 -7.11 8.79 -7.86
CA THR A 55 -6.97 7.37 -8.28
C THR A 55 -7.44 7.16 -9.70
N ALA A 56 -8.60 7.71 -10.08
CA ALA A 56 -9.10 7.62 -11.45
C ALA A 56 -8.09 8.22 -12.44
N PHE A 57 -7.50 9.36 -12.10
CA PHE A 57 -6.47 10.00 -12.92
C PHE A 57 -5.20 9.14 -13.07
N VAL A 58 -4.65 8.62 -11.97
CA VAL A 58 -3.46 7.76 -12.03
C VAL A 58 -3.75 6.44 -12.73
N LEU A 59 -4.94 5.88 -12.55
CA LEU A 59 -5.38 4.67 -13.24
C LEU A 59 -5.49 4.90 -14.75
N LEU A 60 -6.02 6.05 -15.17
CA LEU A 60 -6.04 6.44 -16.59
C LEU A 60 -4.61 6.52 -17.16
N LEU A 61 -3.68 7.16 -16.46
CA LEU A 61 -2.27 7.20 -16.87
C LEU A 61 -1.64 5.80 -16.94
N ALA A 62 -1.96 4.93 -15.99
CA ALA A 62 -1.49 3.55 -15.99
C ALA A 62 -2.00 2.77 -17.21
N VAL A 63 -3.30 2.89 -17.53
CA VAL A 63 -3.91 2.25 -18.71
C VAL A 63 -3.26 2.78 -19.99
N LEU A 64 -3.09 4.09 -20.13
CA LEU A 64 -2.42 4.69 -21.28
C LEU A 64 -0.98 4.17 -21.44
N ALA A 65 -0.22 4.09 -20.35
CA ALA A 65 1.14 3.55 -20.37
C ALA A 65 1.20 2.08 -20.79
N LEU A 66 0.22 1.27 -20.36
CA LEU A 66 0.09 -0.13 -20.77
C LEU A 66 -0.31 -0.26 -22.25
N LEU A 67 -1.22 0.59 -22.75
CA LEU A 67 -1.61 0.61 -24.16
C LEU A 67 -0.43 0.95 -25.07
N VAL A 68 0.36 1.97 -24.72
CA VAL A 68 1.60 2.31 -25.44
C VAL A 68 2.55 1.13 -25.49
N LYS A 69 2.78 0.45 -24.35
CA LYS A 69 3.64 -0.74 -24.32
C LYS A 69 3.08 -1.92 -25.11
N SER A 70 1.76 -2.08 -25.13
CA SER A 70 1.08 -3.10 -25.93
C SER A 70 1.33 -2.88 -27.42
N ILE A 71 1.29 -1.63 -27.90
CA ILE A 71 1.60 -1.28 -29.29
C ILE A 71 3.06 -1.64 -29.63
N PHE A 72 4.00 -1.40 -28.71
CA PHE A 72 5.41 -1.79 -28.90
C PHE A 72 5.71 -3.26 -28.60
N ASN A 73 4.69 -4.07 -28.28
CA ASN A 73 4.80 -5.49 -27.92
C ASN A 73 5.81 -5.75 -26.78
N ARG A 74 5.97 -4.79 -25.86
CA ARG A 74 6.87 -4.87 -24.69
C ARG A 74 6.10 -5.09 -23.38
N LEU A 75 5.03 -5.88 -23.43
CA LEU A 75 4.25 -6.21 -22.24
C LEU A 75 5.14 -7.02 -21.28
N SER A 76 5.33 -6.48 -20.07
CA SER A 76 6.07 -7.19 -19.04
C SER A 76 5.15 -8.21 -18.35
N LYS A 77 5.72 -9.33 -17.92
CA LYS A 77 5.02 -10.23 -17.01
C LYS A 77 4.77 -9.51 -15.68
N ILE A 78 3.55 -9.64 -15.19
CA ILE A 78 3.14 -9.12 -13.88
C ILE A 78 3.68 -10.05 -12.79
N ASP A 79 4.50 -9.51 -11.90
CA ASP A 79 5.02 -10.23 -10.74
C ASP A 79 4.09 -10.02 -9.54
N PHE A 80 3.12 -10.93 -9.35
CA PHE A 80 2.10 -10.83 -8.30
C PHE A 80 2.68 -10.69 -6.88
N LEU A 81 3.85 -11.28 -6.62
CA LEU A 81 4.57 -11.12 -5.34
C LEU A 81 5.02 -9.67 -5.10
N ILE A 82 5.49 -8.95 -6.13
CA ILE A 82 5.93 -7.55 -5.99
C ILE A 82 4.75 -6.66 -5.61
N TYR A 83 3.61 -6.84 -6.27
CA TYR A 83 2.39 -6.10 -5.93
C TYR A 83 1.88 -6.44 -4.54
N SER A 84 1.97 -7.72 -4.13
CA SER A 84 1.62 -8.15 -2.78
C SER A 84 2.48 -7.44 -1.72
N TYR A 85 3.78 -7.26 -1.97
CA TYR A 85 4.66 -6.50 -1.08
C TYR A 85 4.28 -5.03 -0.98
N PHE A 86 3.91 -4.37 -2.09
CA PHE A 86 3.48 -2.98 -2.08
C PHE A 86 2.19 -2.76 -1.28
N ILE A 87 1.18 -3.60 -1.51
CA ILE A 87 -0.09 -3.53 -0.78
C ILE A 87 0.15 -3.76 0.71
N SER A 88 0.89 -4.83 1.05
CA SER A 88 1.25 -5.15 2.44
C SER A 88 1.97 -3.99 3.13
N PHE A 89 2.89 -3.33 2.41
CA PHE A 89 3.64 -2.19 2.94
C PHE A 89 2.74 -0.98 3.22
N ILE A 90 1.77 -0.70 2.36
CA ILE A 90 0.83 0.41 2.55
C ILE A 90 -0.12 0.15 3.72
N CYS A 91 -0.65 -1.07 3.84
CA CYS A 91 -1.47 -1.47 4.99
C CYS A 91 -0.69 -1.37 6.31
N LEU A 92 0.61 -1.68 6.30
CA LEU A 92 1.48 -1.54 7.46
C LEU A 92 1.66 -0.06 7.84
N ILE A 93 1.92 0.83 6.88
CA ILE A 93 1.99 2.28 7.15
C ILE A 93 0.66 2.76 7.72
N GLN A 94 -0.47 2.27 7.20
CA GLN A 94 -1.79 2.64 7.67
C GLN A 94 -2.03 2.18 9.11
N ALA A 95 -1.65 0.95 9.46
CA ALA A 95 -1.69 0.45 10.84
C ALA A 95 -0.81 1.28 11.79
N LEU A 96 0.41 1.63 11.37
CA LEU A 96 1.30 2.52 12.12
C LEU A 96 0.69 3.91 12.33
N TYR A 97 0.04 4.46 11.31
CA TYR A 97 -0.67 5.73 11.43
C TYR A 97 -1.81 5.66 12.45
N GLY A 98 -2.58 4.56 12.45
CA GLY A 98 -3.61 4.32 13.46
C GLY A 98 -3.08 4.25 14.89
N ILE A 99 -1.92 3.60 15.10
CA ILE A 99 -1.23 3.55 16.40
C ILE A 99 -0.83 4.95 16.86
N LEU A 100 -0.27 5.77 15.97
CA LEU A 100 0.12 7.14 16.28
C LEU A 100 -1.10 8.02 16.64
N GLN A 101 -2.25 7.81 15.98
CA GLN A 101 -3.51 8.45 16.36
C GLN A 101 -3.99 8.00 17.74
N TRP A 102 -3.90 6.70 18.05
CA TRP A 102 -4.29 6.16 19.35
C TRP A 102 -3.43 6.67 20.50
N LEU A 103 -2.12 6.79 20.28
CA LEU A 103 -1.18 7.42 21.21
C LEU A 103 -1.33 8.96 21.29
N LYS A 104 -2.28 9.54 20.54
CA LYS A 104 -2.51 11.00 20.43
C LYS A 104 -1.29 11.80 19.97
N LEU A 105 -0.35 11.15 19.28
CA LEU A 105 0.81 11.80 18.67
C LEU A 105 0.45 12.50 17.36
N ILE A 106 -0.60 12.02 16.69
CA ILE A 106 -1.19 12.62 15.50
C ILE A 106 -2.65 12.95 15.81
N PRO A 107 -3.15 14.15 15.43
CA PRO A 107 -4.54 14.50 15.64
C PRO A 107 -5.47 13.55 14.89
N SER A 108 -6.53 13.12 15.58
CA SER A 108 -7.62 12.39 14.96
C SER A 108 -8.48 13.33 14.12
N VAL A 109 -8.90 12.90 12.93
CA VAL A 109 -9.76 13.72 12.08
C VAL A 109 -11.23 13.40 12.37
N GLY A 110 -12.00 14.43 12.72
CA GLY A 110 -13.43 14.30 12.99
C GLY A 110 -13.75 13.75 14.38
N ARG A 111 -14.84 12.96 14.48
CA ARG A 111 -15.41 12.50 15.75
C ARG A 111 -14.76 11.23 16.32
N PHE A 112 -13.99 10.52 15.52
CA PHE A 112 -13.46 9.20 15.85
C PHE A 112 -11.97 9.30 16.24
N GLN A 113 -11.55 8.54 17.24
CA GLN A 113 -10.17 8.62 17.76
C GLN A 113 -9.13 7.99 16.82
N VAL A 114 -9.49 6.94 16.09
CA VAL A 114 -8.58 6.24 15.16
C VAL A 114 -9.31 5.95 13.86
N VAL A 115 -8.82 6.55 12.76
CA VAL A 115 -9.40 6.44 11.41
C VAL A 115 -8.34 6.28 10.32
N GLY A 116 -7.07 6.27 10.68
CA GLY A 116 -6.00 6.31 9.70
C GLY A 116 -6.07 7.59 8.85
N SER A 117 -5.85 7.40 7.55
CA SER A 117 -6.08 8.42 6.50
C SER A 117 -7.56 8.53 6.08
N PHE A 118 -8.45 7.69 6.60
CA PHE A 118 -9.87 7.68 6.22
C PHE A 118 -10.69 8.65 7.07
N ASP A 119 -11.90 8.92 6.62
CA ASP A 119 -12.92 9.74 7.30
C ASP A 119 -13.61 9.00 8.46
N ASN A 120 -13.64 7.66 8.40
CA ASN A 120 -14.31 6.82 9.39
C ASN A 120 -13.49 5.55 9.69
N PRO A 121 -13.75 4.90 10.85
CA PRO A 121 -13.04 3.68 11.23
C PRO A 121 -13.39 2.48 10.32
N ALA A 122 -14.55 2.49 9.64
CA ALA A 122 -14.94 1.41 8.74
C ALA A 122 -14.02 1.33 7.50
N GLY A 123 -13.70 2.47 6.89
CA GLY A 123 -12.78 2.58 5.76
C GLY A 123 -11.35 2.21 6.16
N PHE A 124 -10.94 2.58 7.37
CA PHE A 124 -9.69 2.15 7.97
C PHE A 124 -9.61 0.63 8.10
N ALA A 125 -10.59 0.00 8.77
CA ALA A 125 -10.64 -1.45 8.95
C ALA A 125 -10.73 -2.20 7.61
N ALA A 126 -11.54 -1.70 6.67
CA ALA A 126 -11.68 -2.29 5.34
C ALA A 126 -10.35 -2.29 4.57
N CYS A 127 -9.58 -1.20 4.64
CA CYS A 127 -8.25 -1.10 4.02
C CYS A 127 -7.25 -2.10 4.62
N LEU A 128 -7.29 -2.30 5.93
CA LEU A 128 -6.45 -3.28 6.62
C LEU A 128 -6.86 -4.73 6.27
N CYS A 129 -8.16 -5.01 6.26
CA CYS A 129 -8.74 -6.29 5.83
C CYS A 129 -8.34 -6.65 4.40
N ALA A 130 -8.41 -5.69 3.48
CA ALA A 130 -8.03 -5.90 2.08
C ALA A 130 -6.55 -6.27 1.92
N GLY A 131 -5.68 -5.85 2.85
CA GLY A 131 -4.25 -6.20 2.87
C GLY A 131 -3.93 -7.61 3.37
N LEU A 132 -4.77 -8.20 4.21
CA LEU A 132 -4.54 -9.52 4.82
C LEU A 132 -4.19 -10.63 3.81
N PRO A 133 -4.95 -10.87 2.72
CA PRO A 133 -4.63 -11.95 1.79
C PRO A 133 -3.23 -11.80 1.17
N PHE A 134 -2.80 -10.57 0.89
CA PHE A 134 -1.48 -10.28 0.32
C PHE A 134 -0.35 -10.54 1.32
N ILE A 135 -0.59 -10.29 2.61
CA ILE A 135 0.38 -10.57 3.66
C ILE A 135 0.53 -12.08 3.87
N PHE A 136 -0.57 -12.85 3.81
CA PHE A 136 -0.51 -14.31 3.83
C PHE A 136 0.26 -14.88 2.64
N LEU A 137 0.11 -14.28 1.45
CA LEU A 137 0.89 -14.65 0.27
C LEU A 137 2.39 -14.36 0.47
N CYS A 138 2.74 -13.20 1.00
CA CYS A 138 4.13 -12.88 1.36
C CYS A 138 4.69 -13.85 2.42
N LEU A 139 3.89 -14.20 3.44
CA LEU A 139 4.27 -15.15 4.50
C LEU A 139 4.61 -16.55 3.96
N LYS A 140 3.88 -17.01 2.94
CA LYS A 140 4.10 -18.31 2.32
C LYS A 140 5.44 -18.38 1.57
N GLU A 141 5.83 -17.27 0.93
CA GLU A 141 7.04 -17.18 0.12
C GLU A 141 8.30 -16.99 0.98
N VAL A 142 8.18 -16.27 2.09
CA VAL A 142 9.30 -15.96 2.99
C VAL A 142 9.73 -17.21 3.78
N ARG A 143 11.01 -17.61 3.69
CA ARG A 143 11.61 -18.70 4.50
C ARG A 143 12.45 -18.17 5.67
N GLY A 144 12.47 -18.89 6.80
CA GLY A 144 13.38 -18.66 7.93
C GLY A 144 13.00 -17.51 8.88
N LYS A 145 14.00 -16.77 9.39
CA LYS A 145 13.86 -15.71 10.44
C LYS A 145 12.87 -14.60 10.08
N ASN A 146 12.63 -14.36 8.80
CA ASN A 146 11.74 -13.31 8.31
C ASN A 146 10.25 -13.66 8.43
N LYS A 147 9.91 -14.95 8.60
CA LYS A 147 8.53 -15.35 8.93
C LYS A 147 8.06 -14.73 10.24
N ARG A 148 8.94 -14.65 11.25
CA ARG A 148 8.60 -14.05 12.55
C ARG A 148 8.25 -12.57 12.41
N LEU A 149 8.96 -11.83 11.56
CA LEU A 149 8.69 -10.43 11.27
C LEU A 149 7.32 -10.23 10.62
N PHE A 150 6.99 -11.05 9.61
CA PHE A 150 5.68 -11.02 8.96
C PHE A 150 4.54 -11.49 9.87
N CYS A 151 4.77 -12.48 10.74
CA CYS A 151 3.79 -12.88 11.75
C CYS A 151 3.52 -11.76 12.76
N ILE A 152 4.57 -11.03 13.17
CA ILE A 152 4.42 -9.81 13.97
C ILE A 152 3.56 -8.82 13.16
N TYR A 153 3.88 -8.51 11.91
CA TYR A 153 3.03 -7.59 11.11
C TYR A 153 1.57 -8.02 11.01
N CYS A 154 1.29 -9.31 10.80
CA CYS A 154 -0.06 -9.85 10.81
C CYS A 154 -0.75 -9.63 12.17
N PHE A 155 -0.05 -9.84 13.28
CA PHE A 155 -0.57 -9.60 14.63
C PHE A 155 -0.92 -8.12 14.86
N TRP A 156 -0.05 -7.20 14.43
CA TRP A 156 -0.30 -5.76 14.55
C TRP A 156 -1.47 -5.29 13.68
N LEU A 157 -1.72 -5.95 12.55
CA LEU A 157 -2.88 -5.70 11.70
C LEU A 157 -4.18 -6.22 12.31
N LEU A 158 -4.15 -7.44 12.85
CA LEU A 158 -5.28 -8.06 13.54
C LEU A 158 -5.66 -7.31 14.82
N PHE A 159 -4.71 -6.61 15.45
CA PHE A 159 -5.01 -5.76 16.61
C PHE A 159 -6.04 -4.65 16.31
N TRP A 160 -6.16 -4.24 15.04
CA TRP A 160 -7.07 -3.17 14.61
C TRP A 160 -8.41 -3.65 14.03
N LEU A 161 -8.62 -4.96 13.92
CA LEU A 161 -9.80 -5.61 13.34
C LEU A 161 -10.65 -6.26 14.42
#